data_AF-A0A7X1PB03-F1
#
_entry.id   AF-A0A7X1PB03-F1
#
_cell.length_a   1.000
_cell.length_b   1.000
_cell.length_c   1.000
_cell.angle_alpha   90.00
_cell.angle_beta   90.00
_cell.angle_gamma   90.00
#
_symmetry.space_group_name_H-M   'P 1'
#
loop_
_entity.id
_entity.type
_entity.pdbx_description
1 polymer ?
#
loop_
_entity_poly.entity_id
_entity_poly.type
_entity_poly.pdbx_seq_one_letter_code
_entity_poly.pdbx_strand_id
1 'polypeptide(L)'
;MTEEYLRLDSQFTATADSVPRWVLNVTGRARKRDADLARLVRRSYQLGAKAAGIGLLLALARTWLSFPDNGRRWERRILSSGFIALAPIAVLRWSHPPTTLNMGVWRILSFLDKKRPPARYEWVDLDRIAPEMILAALSCEDAYFFWHCGFNPVEIWRAFIYNQTQRKPGEKRRGGSTISQQVAKNLFLTHDQSYLRKLVEAVFTAVIEGLWPKRRIIEVYLNIVHYGEGAFGVEAAARHFFGQSAAKLTAEQAVSLAAAMRGPEVHGIGDSSPKTQEVRLYIRQRMAWCGDNLLAELRETGTN
;
A
#
# COMPACT_ATOMS: atom_id res chain seq x y z
N MET A 1 -2.05 10.36 33.49
CA MET A 1 -1.64 10.15 32.08
C MET A 1 -0.31 9.40 32.09
N THR A 2 -0.25 8.18 32.66
CA THR A 2 1.07 7.61 33.03
C THR A 2 1.17 6.08 33.24
N GLU A 3 0.11 5.28 33.32
CA GLU A 3 0.27 3.80 33.47
C GLU A 3 -0.19 2.98 32.25
N GLU A 4 -1.31 3.37 31.63
CA GLU A 4 -1.78 2.70 30.40
C GLU A 4 -0.85 2.97 29.20
N TYR A 5 -0.12 4.09 29.24
CA TYR A 5 0.87 4.50 28.24
C TYR A 5 2.18 3.69 28.34
N LEU A 6 2.66 3.40 29.56
CA LEU A 6 3.76 2.47 29.80
C LEU A 6 3.39 1.02 29.44
N ARG A 7 2.09 0.70 29.43
CA ARG A 7 1.57 -0.61 29.00
C ARG A 7 1.56 -0.78 27.48
N LEU A 8 1.30 0.28 26.74
CA LEU A 8 1.46 0.29 25.27
C LEU A 8 2.94 0.28 24.88
N ASP A 9 3.78 1.09 25.53
CA ASP A 9 5.23 1.12 25.29
C ASP A 9 5.93 -0.21 25.67
N SER A 10 5.48 -0.88 26.74
CA SER A 10 5.96 -2.23 27.08
C SER A 10 5.46 -3.30 26.10
N GLN A 11 4.32 -3.13 25.44
CA GLN A 11 3.91 -4.01 24.32
C GLN A 11 4.71 -3.73 23.02
N PHE A 12 5.21 -2.51 22.83
CA PHE A 12 6.10 -2.17 21.71
C PHE A 12 7.55 -2.61 21.94
N THR A 13 8.03 -2.62 23.18
CA THR A 13 9.38 -3.10 23.55
C THR A 13 9.45 -4.61 23.81
N ALA A 14 8.38 -5.26 24.26
CA ALA A 14 8.34 -6.71 24.50
C ALA A 14 8.33 -7.60 23.24
N THR A 15 8.41 -7.02 22.03
CA THR A 15 8.64 -7.79 20.79
C THR A 15 10.03 -7.58 20.21
N ALA A 16 10.93 -6.91 20.91
CA ALA A 16 12.35 -6.88 20.55
C ALA A 16 13.05 -8.26 20.72
N ASP A 17 12.47 -9.18 21.50
CA ASP A 17 13.05 -10.52 21.67
C ASP A 17 12.43 -11.59 20.75
N SER A 18 11.25 -11.31 20.15
CA SER A 18 10.55 -12.25 19.24
C SER A 18 10.69 -11.90 17.76
N VAL A 19 11.33 -10.77 17.45
CA VAL A 19 11.61 -10.32 16.10
C VAL A 19 13.08 -10.65 15.78
N PRO A 20 13.38 -11.37 14.68
CA PRO A 20 14.77 -11.68 14.34
C PRO A 20 15.63 -10.42 14.36
N ARG A 21 16.82 -10.45 15.00
CA ARG A 21 17.68 -9.26 15.19
C ARG A 21 17.96 -8.46 13.91
N TRP A 22 17.91 -9.10 12.74
CA TRP A 22 18.06 -8.41 11.45
C TRP A 22 16.86 -7.50 11.07
N VAL A 23 15.69 -7.71 11.66
CA VAL A 23 14.48 -6.86 11.53
C VAL A 23 14.49 -5.71 12.55
N LEU A 24 15.20 -5.84 13.68
CA LEU A 24 15.29 -4.80 14.72
C LEU A 24 16.30 -3.68 14.43
N ASN A 25 16.99 -3.76 13.29
CA ASN A 25 17.94 -2.74 12.84
C ASN A 25 17.30 -1.41 12.37
N VAL A 26 16.07 -1.12 12.80
CA VAL A 26 15.35 0.14 12.54
C VAL A 26 15.75 1.24 13.54
N THR A 27 16.44 0.91 14.63
CA THR A 27 16.73 1.84 15.74
C THR A 27 18.09 2.55 15.68
N GLY A 28 18.84 2.43 14.57
CA GLY A 28 20.07 3.20 14.35
C GLY A 28 21.27 2.83 15.25
N ARG A 29 21.19 1.75 16.05
CA ARG A 29 22.31 1.25 16.90
C ARG A 29 23.03 0.02 16.32
N ALA A 30 22.94 -0.21 15.01
CA ALA A 30 23.61 -1.33 14.37
C ALA A 30 25.10 -1.01 14.14
N ARG A 31 25.99 -1.96 14.44
CA ARG A 31 27.41 -1.87 14.07
C ARG A 31 27.47 -1.83 12.54
N LYS A 32 28.36 -1.03 11.91
CA LYS A 32 28.41 -0.85 10.43
C LYS A 32 28.34 -2.17 9.63
N ARG A 33 28.99 -3.22 10.13
CA ARG A 33 28.95 -4.59 9.56
C ARG A 33 27.54 -5.22 9.54
N ASP A 34 26.73 -4.98 10.57
CA ASP A 34 25.36 -5.50 10.66
C ASP A 34 24.43 -4.78 9.67
N ALA A 35 24.67 -3.48 9.43
CA ALA A 35 23.97 -2.70 8.42
C ALA A 35 24.32 -3.15 6.99
N ASP A 36 25.60 -3.46 6.73
CA ASP A 36 26.05 -3.99 5.42
C ASP A 36 25.43 -5.35 5.12
N LEU A 37 25.42 -6.26 6.10
CA LEU A 37 24.80 -7.57 5.96
C LEU A 37 23.29 -7.47 5.73
N ALA A 38 22.60 -6.62 6.50
CA ALA A 38 21.16 -6.37 6.32
C ALA A 38 20.85 -5.83 4.92
N ARG A 39 21.68 -4.93 4.38
CA ARG A 39 21.55 -4.42 3.00
C ARG A 39 21.74 -5.52 1.95
N LEU A 40 22.70 -6.42 2.14
CA LEU A 40 22.94 -7.55 1.22
C LEU A 40 21.78 -8.56 1.22
N VAL A 41 21.30 -8.94 2.40
CA VAL A 41 20.14 -9.84 2.55
C VAL A 41 18.91 -9.23 1.88
N ARG A 42 18.66 -7.93 2.14
CA ARG A 42 17.57 -7.18 1.50
C ARG A 42 17.68 -7.18 -0.03
N ARG A 43 18.85 -6.84 -0.58
CA ARG A 43 19.07 -6.84 -2.04
C ARG A 43 18.82 -8.22 -2.64
N SER A 44 19.29 -9.28 -1.98
CA SER A 44 19.09 -10.66 -2.43
C SER A 44 17.61 -11.05 -2.45
N TYR A 45 16.88 -10.71 -1.37
CA TYR A 45 15.43 -10.94 -1.29
C TYR A 45 14.66 -10.15 -2.37
N GLN A 46 15.02 -8.89 -2.60
CA GLN A 46 14.41 -8.05 -3.65
C GLN A 46 14.70 -8.58 -5.06
N LEU A 47 15.92 -9.03 -5.32
CA LEU A 47 16.28 -9.65 -6.61
C LEU A 47 15.51 -10.95 -6.84
N GLY A 48 15.37 -11.80 -5.82
CA GLY A 48 14.57 -13.01 -5.89
C GLY A 48 13.11 -12.73 -6.21
N ALA A 49 12.50 -11.74 -5.56
CA ALA A 49 11.13 -11.34 -5.83
C ALA A 49 10.94 -10.75 -7.24
N LYS A 50 11.90 -9.93 -7.71
CA LYS A 50 11.91 -9.41 -9.09
C LYS A 50 11.99 -10.54 -10.11
N ALA A 51 12.90 -11.48 -9.91
CA ALA A 51 13.03 -12.64 -10.77
C ALA A 51 11.76 -13.49 -10.78
N ALA A 52 11.08 -13.66 -9.64
CA ALA A 52 9.84 -14.40 -9.55
C ALA A 52 8.68 -13.72 -10.32
N GLY A 53 8.49 -12.41 -10.16
CA GLY A 53 7.44 -11.66 -10.86
C GLY A 53 7.65 -11.62 -12.37
N ILE A 54 8.89 -11.35 -12.82
CA ILE A 54 9.26 -11.35 -14.25
C ILE A 54 9.16 -12.78 -14.81
N GLY A 55 9.67 -13.77 -14.08
CA GLY A 55 9.62 -15.18 -14.45
C GLY A 55 8.20 -15.68 -14.64
N LEU A 56 7.26 -15.27 -13.77
CA LEU A 56 5.84 -15.62 -13.92
C LEU A 56 5.26 -15.06 -15.22
N LEU A 57 5.54 -13.80 -15.56
CA LEU A 57 5.06 -13.20 -16.82
C LEU A 57 5.66 -13.86 -18.05
N LEU A 58 6.98 -14.11 -18.03
CA LEU A 58 7.67 -14.79 -19.12
C LEU A 58 7.19 -16.23 -19.28
N ALA A 59 6.94 -16.94 -18.18
CA ALA A 59 6.36 -18.27 -18.21
C ALA A 59 4.97 -18.24 -18.82
N LEU A 60 4.09 -17.32 -18.40
CA LEU A 60 2.76 -17.17 -18.99
C LEU A 60 2.81 -16.81 -20.49
N ALA A 61 3.68 -15.88 -20.89
CA ALA A 61 3.86 -15.47 -22.28
C ALA A 61 4.43 -16.61 -23.14
N ARG A 62 5.50 -17.26 -22.69
CA ARG A 62 6.12 -18.41 -23.38
C ARG A 62 5.13 -19.54 -23.52
N THR A 63 4.43 -19.89 -22.44
CA THR A 63 3.46 -20.98 -22.46
C THR A 63 2.32 -20.62 -23.41
N TRP A 64 1.80 -19.39 -23.38
CA TRP A 64 0.80 -18.89 -24.33
C TRP A 64 1.24 -19.01 -25.79
N LEU A 65 2.46 -18.58 -26.12
CA LEU A 65 3.04 -18.66 -27.47
C LEU A 65 3.34 -20.10 -27.93
N SER A 66 3.61 -21.01 -27.00
CA SER A 66 4.11 -22.37 -27.30
C SER A 66 3.01 -23.43 -27.41
N PHE A 67 1.73 -23.12 -27.16
CA PHE A 67 0.66 -24.13 -27.24
C PHE A 67 0.34 -24.52 -28.70
N PRO A 68 0.62 -25.78 -29.10
CA PRO A 68 0.18 -26.30 -30.39
C PRO A 68 -1.36 -26.38 -30.42
N ASP A 69 -1.97 -26.25 -31.59
CA ASP A 69 -3.43 -26.29 -31.78
C ASP A 69 -4.01 -27.73 -31.69
N ASN A 70 -3.53 -28.53 -30.72
CA ASN A 70 -3.81 -29.96 -30.57
C ASN A 70 -5.03 -30.27 -29.67
N GLY A 71 -6.13 -29.52 -29.80
CA GLY A 71 -7.42 -29.87 -29.18
C GLY A 71 -7.60 -29.52 -27.69
N ARG A 72 -6.56 -29.12 -26.94
CA ARG A 72 -6.66 -28.61 -25.55
C ARG A 72 -7.05 -27.13 -25.48
N ARG A 73 -8.23 -26.79 -26.05
CA ARG A 73 -8.69 -25.40 -26.23
C ARG A 73 -8.96 -24.67 -24.90
N TRP A 74 -9.32 -25.36 -23.83
CA TRP A 74 -9.69 -24.73 -22.55
C TRP A 74 -8.46 -24.29 -21.73
N GLU A 75 -7.38 -25.07 -21.71
CA GLU A 75 -6.11 -24.72 -21.05
C GLU A 75 -5.51 -23.44 -21.66
N ARG A 76 -5.48 -23.38 -23.00
CA ARG A 76 -5.02 -22.19 -23.73
C ARG A 76 -5.87 -20.97 -23.38
N ARG A 77 -7.19 -21.12 -23.23
CA ARG A 77 -8.09 -20.02 -22.83
C ARG A 77 -7.78 -19.51 -21.43
N ILE A 78 -7.60 -20.40 -20.45
CA ILE A 78 -7.27 -20.01 -19.06
C ILE A 78 -5.95 -19.23 -19.02
N LEU A 79 -4.91 -19.73 -19.69
CA LEU A 79 -3.60 -19.09 -19.69
C LEU A 79 -3.60 -17.78 -20.48
N SER A 80 -4.33 -17.71 -21.60
CA SER A 80 -4.56 -16.46 -22.33
C SER A 80 -5.25 -15.43 -21.43
N SER A 81 -6.29 -15.82 -20.70
CA SER A 81 -7.00 -14.94 -19.78
C SER A 81 -6.09 -14.44 -18.65
N GLY A 82 -5.23 -15.30 -18.10
CA GLY A 82 -4.25 -14.91 -17.09
C GLY A 82 -3.22 -13.91 -17.63
N PHE A 83 -2.68 -14.14 -18.82
CA PHE A 83 -1.75 -13.22 -19.47
C PHE A 83 -2.41 -11.87 -19.77
N ILE A 84 -3.62 -11.87 -20.35
CA ILE A 84 -4.40 -10.66 -20.64
C ILE A 84 -4.71 -9.88 -19.36
N ALA A 85 -5.02 -10.58 -18.26
CA ALA A 85 -5.30 -9.93 -16.97
C ALA A 85 -4.07 -9.23 -16.37
N LEU A 86 -2.86 -9.78 -16.60
CA LEU A 86 -1.62 -9.24 -16.03
C LEU A 86 -0.89 -8.26 -16.96
N ALA A 87 -1.12 -8.33 -18.27
CA ALA A 87 -0.48 -7.45 -19.25
C ALA A 87 -0.62 -5.94 -18.95
N PRO A 88 -1.76 -5.42 -18.47
CA PRO A 88 -1.88 -4.01 -18.10
C PRO A 88 -0.88 -3.56 -17.02
N ILE A 89 -0.43 -4.46 -16.13
CA ILE A 89 0.55 -4.12 -15.10
C ILE A 89 1.88 -3.68 -15.74
N ALA A 90 2.31 -4.34 -16.82
CA ALA A 90 3.52 -3.95 -17.53
C ALA A 90 3.40 -2.54 -18.13
N VAL A 91 2.27 -2.23 -18.75
CA VAL A 91 2.02 -0.91 -19.36
C VAL A 91 1.98 0.19 -18.29
N LEU A 92 1.27 -0.04 -17.20
CA LEU A 92 1.10 0.91 -16.10
C LEU A 92 2.38 1.19 -15.29
N ARG A 93 3.47 0.45 -15.56
CA ARG A 93 4.82 0.81 -15.08
C ARG A 93 5.22 2.21 -15.58
N TRP A 94 4.88 2.55 -16.82
CA TRP A 94 5.28 3.79 -17.48
C TRP A 94 4.11 4.74 -17.76
N SER A 95 2.87 4.23 -17.79
CA SER A 95 1.68 5.04 -18.06
C SER A 95 0.79 5.19 -16.84
N HIS A 96 0.12 6.33 -16.75
CA HIS A 96 -0.80 6.62 -15.65
C HIS A 96 -2.14 5.92 -15.90
N PRO A 97 -2.72 5.23 -14.91
CA PRO A 97 -4.04 4.64 -15.06
C PRO A 97 -5.07 5.76 -15.30
N PRO A 98 -5.79 5.80 -16.44
CA PRO A 98 -6.82 6.81 -16.67
C PRO A 98 -8.06 6.60 -15.76
N THR A 99 -8.22 5.39 -15.25
CA THR A 99 -9.22 4.99 -14.25
C THR A 99 -8.74 3.73 -13.56
N THR A 100 -9.39 3.38 -12.44
CA THR A 100 -9.25 2.09 -11.77
C THR A 100 -10.60 1.39 -11.65
N LEU A 101 -10.60 0.09 -11.31
CA LEU A 101 -11.86 -0.64 -11.10
C LEU A 101 -12.69 0.00 -9.98
N ASN A 102 -12.06 0.42 -8.88
CA ASN A 102 -12.75 1.11 -7.78
C ASN A 102 -13.35 2.45 -8.22
N MET A 103 -12.63 3.24 -9.02
CA MET A 103 -13.17 4.50 -9.57
C MET A 103 -14.36 4.23 -10.51
N GLY A 104 -14.26 3.20 -11.36
CA GLY A 104 -15.35 2.81 -12.27
C GLY A 104 -16.61 2.40 -11.51
N VAL A 105 -16.47 1.54 -10.50
CA VAL A 105 -17.57 1.16 -9.60
C VAL A 105 -18.15 2.39 -8.91
N TRP A 106 -17.31 3.30 -8.39
CA TRP A 106 -17.80 4.53 -7.76
C TRP A 106 -18.60 5.41 -8.74
N ARG A 107 -18.11 5.60 -9.97
CA ARG A 107 -18.82 6.37 -11.00
C ARG A 107 -20.21 5.81 -11.26
N ILE A 108 -20.33 4.49 -11.42
CA ILE A 108 -21.62 3.81 -11.59
C ILE A 108 -22.51 4.04 -10.36
N LEU A 109 -21.99 3.83 -9.15
CA LEU A 109 -22.77 4.03 -7.92
C LEU A 109 -23.21 5.48 -7.75
N SER A 110 -22.38 6.46 -8.10
CA SER A 110 -22.73 7.89 -8.07
C SER A 110 -23.76 8.30 -9.12
N PHE A 111 -23.81 7.57 -10.25
CA PHE A 111 -24.84 7.76 -11.25
C PHE A 111 -26.20 7.21 -10.79
N LEU A 112 -26.20 6.06 -10.10
CA LEU A 112 -27.41 5.42 -9.58
C LEU A 112 -27.97 6.11 -8.33
N ASP A 113 -27.10 6.64 -7.47
CA ASP A 113 -27.45 7.31 -6.23
C ASP A 113 -26.96 8.76 -6.25
N LYS A 114 -27.86 9.69 -6.58
CA LYS A 114 -27.57 11.13 -6.66
C LYS A 114 -27.09 11.75 -5.34
N LYS A 115 -27.24 11.07 -4.19
CA LYS A 115 -26.68 11.54 -2.91
C LYS A 115 -25.18 11.33 -2.83
N ARG A 116 -24.61 10.45 -3.66
CA ARG A 116 -23.16 10.21 -3.70
C ARG A 116 -22.48 11.25 -4.59
N PRO A 117 -21.40 11.89 -4.13
CA PRO A 117 -20.68 12.83 -4.95
C PRO A 117 -20.02 12.14 -6.16
N PRO A 118 -19.93 12.83 -7.31
CA PRO A 118 -19.28 12.29 -8.49
C PRO A 118 -17.79 12.05 -8.24
N ALA A 119 -17.21 11.06 -8.93
CA ALA A 119 -15.78 10.80 -8.84
C ALA A 119 -14.97 11.98 -9.40
N ARG A 120 -14.06 12.52 -8.58
CA ARG A 120 -13.01 13.47 -8.96
C ARG A 120 -11.68 12.73 -8.97
N TYR A 121 -10.92 12.89 -10.05
CA TYR A 121 -9.63 12.24 -10.22
C TYR A 121 -8.70 13.17 -10.98
N GLU A 122 -7.52 13.43 -10.42
CA GLU A 122 -6.44 14.19 -11.02
C GLU A 122 -5.13 13.51 -10.65
N TRP A 123 -4.33 13.20 -11.67
CA TRP A 123 -3.01 12.60 -11.46
C TRP A 123 -1.98 13.68 -11.16
N VAL A 124 -1.10 13.41 -10.21
CA VAL A 124 0.09 14.22 -9.92
C VAL A 124 1.32 13.32 -9.76
N ASP A 125 2.43 13.75 -10.37
CA ASP A 125 3.70 13.02 -10.27
C ASP A 125 4.23 13.05 -8.84
N LEU A 126 4.93 12.00 -8.43
CA LEU A 126 5.40 11.83 -7.04
C LEU A 126 6.22 13.01 -6.53
N ASP A 127 7.05 13.61 -7.39
CA ASP A 127 7.91 14.75 -7.05
C ASP A 127 7.13 16.06 -6.86
N ARG A 128 5.85 16.08 -7.21
CA ARG A 128 4.90 17.19 -6.99
C ARG A 128 3.93 16.91 -5.85
N ILE A 129 4.20 15.89 -5.03
CA ILE A 129 3.47 15.60 -3.79
C ILE A 129 4.33 16.07 -2.62
N ALA A 130 3.73 16.75 -1.64
CA ALA A 130 4.43 17.15 -0.42
C ALA A 130 5.08 15.93 0.28
N PRO A 131 6.36 15.99 0.69
CA PRO A 131 7.03 14.89 1.39
C PRO A 131 6.28 14.39 2.61
N GLU A 132 5.60 15.29 3.32
CA GLU A 132 4.76 15.02 4.48
C GLU A 132 3.63 14.06 4.16
N MET A 133 3.03 14.16 2.96
CA MET A 133 1.95 13.28 2.51
C MET A 133 2.47 11.88 2.20
N ILE A 134 3.63 11.78 1.55
CA ILE A 134 4.29 10.49 1.29
C ILE A 134 4.63 9.81 2.62
N LEU A 135 5.20 10.58 3.56
CA LEU A 135 5.50 10.10 4.91
C LEU A 135 4.27 9.67 5.68
N ALA A 136 3.22 10.48 5.70
CA ALA A 136 1.98 10.15 6.40
C ALA A 136 1.38 8.84 5.88
N ALA A 137 1.35 8.66 4.55
CA ALA A 137 0.87 7.42 3.94
C ALA A 137 1.73 6.20 4.32
N LEU A 138 3.06 6.30 4.16
CA LEU A 138 3.97 5.21 4.51
C LEU A 138 3.92 4.88 6.00
N SER A 139 4.01 5.87 6.87
CA SER A 139 3.97 5.68 8.33
C SER A 139 2.63 5.10 8.81
N CYS A 140 1.52 5.49 8.18
CA CYS A 140 0.18 5.00 8.51
C CYS A 140 -0.07 3.57 8.04
N GLU A 141 0.22 3.30 6.76
CA GLU A 141 -0.22 2.08 6.08
C GLU A 141 0.88 1.01 6.03
N ASP A 142 2.14 1.40 5.84
CA ASP A 142 3.21 0.46 5.55
C ASP A 142 4.62 1.02 5.82
N ALA A 143 5.00 1.15 7.10
CA ALA A 143 6.30 1.74 7.44
C ALA A 143 7.50 0.88 7.04
N TYR A 144 7.27 -0.36 6.61
CA TYR A 144 8.30 -1.27 6.11
C TYR A 144 8.29 -1.38 4.59
N PHE A 145 7.56 -0.51 3.90
CA PHE A 145 7.33 -0.54 2.45
C PHE A 145 8.58 -0.81 1.60
N PHE A 146 9.70 -0.15 1.93
CA PHE A 146 10.96 -0.28 1.19
C PHE A 146 11.74 -1.57 1.50
N TRP A 147 11.38 -2.29 2.57
CA TRP A 147 12.10 -3.46 3.08
C TRP A 147 11.46 -4.80 2.72
N HIS A 148 10.25 -4.81 2.16
CA HIS A 148 9.60 -6.03 1.68
C HIS A 148 9.26 -5.99 0.19
N CYS A 149 8.82 -7.11 -0.36
CA CYS A 149 8.43 -7.28 -1.76
C CYS A 149 6.92 -7.51 -1.87
N GLY A 150 6.14 -6.53 -1.41
CA GLY A 150 4.68 -6.56 -1.42
C GLY A 150 3.99 -7.31 -0.30
N PHE A 151 4.70 -8.11 0.49
CA PHE A 151 4.11 -8.82 1.62
C PHE A 151 4.93 -8.56 2.88
N ASN A 152 4.25 -8.28 3.98
CA ASN A 152 4.89 -8.09 5.27
C ASN A 152 4.44 -9.21 6.24
N PRO A 153 5.18 -10.33 6.32
CA PRO A 153 4.82 -11.46 7.17
C PRO A 153 4.73 -11.09 8.65
N VAL A 154 5.55 -10.13 9.10
CA VAL A 154 5.55 -9.64 10.48
C VAL A 154 4.24 -8.94 10.80
N GLU A 155 3.77 -8.05 9.93
CA GLU A 155 2.49 -7.36 10.12
C GLU A 155 1.30 -8.31 9.94
N ILE A 156 1.38 -9.30 9.05
CA ILE A 156 0.37 -10.35 8.92
C ILE A 156 0.27 -11.15 10.23
N TRP A 157 1.41 -11.56 10.81
CA TRP A 157 1.46 -12.30 12.07
C TRP A 157 0.95 -11.48 13.25
N ARG A 158 1.36 -10.20 13.34
CA ARG A 158 0.86 -9.27 14.36
C ARG A 158 -0.65 -9.05 14.26
N ALA A 159 -1.15 -8.84 13.05
CA ALA A 159 -2.59 -8.70 12.81
C ALA A 159 -3.34 -9.98 13.18
N PHE A 160 -2.78 -11.15 12.89
CA PHE A 160 -3.36 -12.44 13.28
C PHE A 160 -3.46 -12.57 14.80
N ILE A 161 -2.36 -12.37 15.54
CA ILE A 161 -2.35 -12.44 17.01
C ILE A 161 -3.37 -11.46 17.60
N TYR A 162 -3.34 -10.18 17.18
CA TYR A 162 -4.27 -9.17 17.67
C TYR A 162 -5.74 -9.58 17.46
N ASN A 163 -6.06 -10.10 16.27
CA ASN A 163 -7.42 -10.53 15.92
C ASN A 163 -7.91 -11.73 16.75
N GLN A 164 -6.99 -12.55 17.28
CA GLN A 164 -7.28 -13.71 18.12
C GLN A 164 -7.33 -13.36 19.61
N THR A 165 -6.44 -12.50 20.09
CA THR A 165 -6.22 -12.30 21.54
C THR A 165 -6.79 -11.00 22.10
N GLN A 166 -6.93 -9.95 21.26
CA GLN A 166 -7.26 -8.60 21.72
C GLN A 166 -8.52 -8.01 21.09
N ARG A 167 -9.00 -8.57 19.98
CA ARG A 167 -10.15 -8.05 19.25
C ARG A 167 -11.44 -8.20 20.04
N LYS A 168 -12.15 -7.10 20.26
CA LYS A 168 -13.46 -7.11 20.92
C LYS A 168 -14.56 -7.58 19.96
N PRO A 169 -15.65 -8.21 20.46
CA PRO A 169 -16.83 -8.48 19.65
C PRO A 169 -17.34 -7.20 18.98
N GLY A 170 -17.63 -7.26 17.67
CA GLY A 170 -18.04 -6.09 16.87
C GLY A 170 -16.90 -5.22 16.33
N GLU A 171 -15.65 -5.43 16.76
CA GLU A 171 -14.51 -4.67 16.26
C GLU A 171 -14.03 -5.18 14.89
N LYS A 172 -13.74 -4.24 13.99
CA LYS A 172 -13.20 -4.51 12.66
C LYS A 172 -11.82 -5.16 12.81
N ARG A 173 -11.58 -6.25 12.06
CA ARG A 173 -10.29 -6.95 12.09
C ARG A 173 -9.16 -6.01 11.69
N ARG A 174 -8.05 -6.07 12.42
CA ARG A 174 -6.82 -5.39 12.04
C ARG A 174 -6.28 -6.04 10.77
N GLY A 175 -6.01 -5.24 9.75
CA GLY A 175 -5.45 -5.69 8.48
C GLY A 175 -3.92 -5.66 8.52
N GLY A 176 -3.29 -6.60 7.81
CA GLY A 176 -1.84 -6.61 7.55
C GLY A 176 -1.52 -6.44 6.06
N SER A 177 -2.36 -5.69 5.32
CA SER A 177 -2.16 -5.50 3.88
C SER A 177 -1.21 -4.35 3.60
N THR A 178 -0.21 -4.58 2.77
CA THR A 178 0.80 -3.60 2.36
C THR A 178 0.25 -2.59 1.35
N ILE A 179 1.00 -1.52 1.08
CA ILE A 179 0.64 -0.56 0.02
C ILE A 179 0.55 -1.26 -1.34
N SER A 180 1.46 -2.17 -1.66
CA SER A 180 1.46 -2.89 -2.94
C SER A 180 0.22 -3.79 -3.11
N GLN A 181 -0.22 -4.42 -2.02
CA GLN A 181 -1.49 -5.16 -1.99
C GLN A 181 -2.69 -4.25 -2.21
N GLN A 182 -2.67 -3.06 -1.62
CA GLN A 182 -3.72 -2.06 -1.83
C GLN A 182 -3.72 -1.53 -3.26
N VAL A 183 -2.56 -1.34 -3.90
CA VAL A 183 -2.45 -0.96 -5.32
C VAL A 183 -3.07 -2.04 -6.20
N ALA A 184 -2.68 -3.30 -6.00
CA ALA A 184 -3.24 -4.44 -6.74
C ALA A 184 -4.77 -4.49 -6.60
N LYS A 185 -5.26 -4.37 -5.37
CA LYS A 185 -6.70 -4.34 -5.08
C LYS A 185 -7.39 -3.18 -5.78
N ASN A 186 -6.87 -1.96 -5.65
CA ASN A 186 -7.56 -0.76 -6.13
C ASN A 186 -7.58 -0.66 -7.65
N LEU A 187 -6.53 -1.10 -8.33
CA LEU A 187 -6.45 -1.12 -9.79
C LEU A 187 -7.42 -2.16 -10.40
N PHE A 188 -7.40 -3.39 -9.89
CA PHE A 188 -7.90 -4.55 -10.66
C PHE A 188 -9.01 -5.34 -9.97
N LEU A 189 -9.26 -5.15 -8.67
CA LEU A 189 -10.15 -6.02 -7.90
C LEU A 189 -11.30 -5.25 -7.25
N THR A 190 -12.43 -5.95 -7.09
CA THR A 190 -13.57 -5.44 -6.35
C THR A 190 -13.34 -5.61 -4.83
N HIS A 191 -14.19 -4.98 -4.02
CA HIS A 191 -14.10 -5.01 -2.56
C HIS A 191 -14.62 -6.30 -1.89
N ASP A 192 -14.95 -7.34 -2.66
CA ASP A 192 -15.44 -8.61 -2.13
C ASP A 192 -14.46 -9.23 -1.12
N GLN A 193 -14.92 -9.95 -0.10
CA GLN A 193 -14.06 -10.54 0.94
C GLN A 193 -13.91 -12.05 0.79
N SER A 194 -13.55 -12.52 -0.42
CA SER A 194 -13.30 -13.94 -0.69
C SER A 194 -11.81 -14.31 -0.63
N TYR A 195 -11.51 -15.54 -0.20
CA TYR A 195 -10.16 -16.10 -0.20
C TYR A 195 -9.56 -16.15 -1.61
N LEU A 196 -10.39 -16.50 -2.61
CA LEU A 196 -9.97 -16.52 -4.00
C LEU A 196 -9.55 -15.13 -4.49
N ARG A 197 -10.33 -14.08 -4.19
CA ARG A 197 -9.93 -12.70 -4.50
C ARG A 197 -8.62 -12.33 -3.81
N LYS A 198 -8.40 -12.76 -2.57
CA LYS A 198 -7.13 -12.48 -1.87
C LYS A 198 -5.94 -13.22 -2.49
N LEU A 199 -6.14 -14.42 -3.03
CA LEU A 199 -5.11 -15.12 -3.80
C LEU A 199 -4.77 -14.38 -5.11
N VAL A 200 -5.80 -13.92 -5.83
CA VAL A 200 -5.60 -13.11 -7.05
C VAL A 200 -4.86 -11.81 -6.69
N GLU A 201 -5.23 -11.12 -5.61
CA GLU A 201 -4.52 -9.94 -5.11
C GLU A 201 -3.03 -10.23 -4.86
N ALA A 202 -2.71 -11.40 -4.30
CA ALA A 202 -1.33 -11.80 -4.07
C ALA A 202 -0.54 -11.98 -5.39
N VAL A 203 -1.15 -12.61 -6.41
CA VAL A 203 -0.53 -12.76 -7.74
C VAL A 203 -0.27 -11.39 -8.37
N PHE A 204 -1.27 -10.51 -8.40
CA PHE A 204 -1.10 -9.15 -8.93
C PHE A 204 -0.03 -8.37 -8.15
N THR A 205 0.00 -8.49 -6.83
CA THR A 205 1.01 -7.85 -5.97
C THR A 205 2.42 -8.31 -6.32
N ALA A 206 2.63 -9.62 -6.49
CA ALA A 206 3.93 -10.17 -6.85
C ALA A 206 4.40 -9.67 -8.22
N VAL A 207 3.50 -9.58 -9.19
CA VAL A 207 3.81 -9.05 -10.53
C VAL A 207 4.12 -7.55 -10.47
N ILE A 208 3.34 -6.76 -9.73
CA ILE A 208 3.60 -5.33 -9.50
C ILE A 208 4.98 -5.12 -8.86
N GLU A 209 5.31 -5.84 -7.79
CA GLU A 209 6.60 -5.71 -7.10
C GLU A 209 7.78 -6.21 -7.95
N GLY A 210 7.53 -7.18 -8.82
CA GLY A 210 8.56 -7.65 -9.74
C GLY A 210 8.81 -6.69 -10.89
N LEU A 211 7.78 -5.95 -11.33
CA LEU A 211 7.87 -5.05 -12.46
C LEU A 211 8.06 -3.59 -12.11
N TRP A 212 7.58 -3.07 -10.99
CA TRP A 212 7.54 -1.63 -10.72
C TRP A 212 8.58 -1.24 -9.66
N PRO A 213 9.28 -0.11 -9.81
CA PRO A 213 10.11 0.41 -8.74
C PRO A 213 9.20 0.88 -7.57
N LYS A 214 9.73 0.85 -6.36
CA LYS A 214 8.98 1.28 -5.15
C LYS A 214 8.39 2.68 -5.27
N ARG A 215 9.14 3.61 -5.90
CA ARG A 215 8.67 4.96 -6.21
C ARG A 215 7.41 4.96 -7.08
N ARG A 216 7.35 4.12 -8.11
CA ARG A 216 6.17 3.99 -8.95
C ARG A 216 4.97 3.43 -8.19
N ILE A 217 5.20 2.45 -7.32
CA ILE A 217 4.13 1.84 -6.52
C ILE A 217 3.50 2.87 -5.57
N ILE A 218 4.31 3.64 -4.84
CA ILE A 218 3.78 4.68 -3.92
C ILE A 218 3.11 5.83 -4.69
N GLU A 219 3.65 6.22 -5.84
CA GLU A 219 3.04 7.22 -6.71
C GLU A 219 1.65 6.78 -7.19
N VAL A 220 1.54 5.58 -7.74
CA VAL A 220 0.25 5.02 -8.17
C VAL A 220 -0.70 4.92 -6.98
N TYR A 221 -0.23 4.43 -5.83
CA TYR A 221 -1.05 4.33 -4.62
C TYR A 221 -1.71 5.66 -4.22
N LEU A 222 -0.89 6.72 -4.06
CA LEU A 222 -1.36 8.04 -3.67
C LEU A 222 -2.30 8.67 -4.70
N ASN A 223 -2.16 8.31 -5.97
CA ASN A 223 -3.03 8.79 -7.04
C ASN A 223 -4.33 7.98 -7.19
N ILE A 224 -4.41 6.74 -6.72
CA ILE A 224 -5.62 5.92 -6.94
C ILE A 224 -6.46 5.67 -5.69
N VAL A 225 -5.92 5.91 -4.51
CA VAL A 225 -6.64 5.70 -3.25
C VAL A 225 -7.82 6.68 -3.14
N HIS A 226 -8.89 6.20 -2.50
CA HIS A 226 -10.08 7.00 -2.24
C HIS A 226 -9.94 7.72 -0.90
N TYR A 227 -9.98 9.05 -0.92
CA TYR A 227 -9.86 9.89 0.28
C TYR A 227 -11.22 10.27 0.90
N GLY A 228 -12.34 9.84 0.29
CA GLY A 228 -13.69 10.22 0.69
C GLY A 228 -14.32 11.25 -0.24
N GLU A 229 -15.63 11.44 -0.13
CA GLU A 229 -16.40 12.45 -0.89
C GLU A 229 -16.18 12.44 -2.41
N GLY A 230 -15.93 11.26 -2.96
CA GLY A 230 -15.65 11.05 -4.39
C GLY A 230 -14.26 11.51 -4.83
N ALA A 231 -13.39 11.96 -3.93
CA ALA A 231 -12.00 12.31 -4.26
C ALA A 231 -11.13 11.06 -4.36
N PHE A 232 -10.67 10.75 -5.57
CA PHE A 232 -9.68 9.72 -5.86
C PHE A 232 -8.36 10.39 -6.24
N GLY A 233 -7.30 9.98 -5.56
CA GLY A 233 -5.99 10.57 -5.74
C GLY A 233 -5.75 11.83 -4.91
N VAL A 234 -4.50 12.00 -4.52
CA VAL A 234 -4.07 13.02 -3.57
C VAL A 234 -4.27 14.44 -4.08
N GLU A 235 -4.10 14.71 -5.38
CA GLU A 235 -4.31 16.05 -5.95
C GLU A 235 -5.79 16.44 -5.89
N ALA A 236 -6.67 15.54 -6.35
CA ALA A 236 -8.11 15.77 -6.26
C ALA A 236 -8.56 15.95 -4.81
N ALA A 237 -8.01 15.18 -3.87
CA ALA A 237 -8.31 15.31 -2.45
C ALA A 237 -7.80 16.63 -1.85
N ALA A 238 -6.56 17.01 -2.13
CA ALA A 238 -5.97 18.26 -1.64
C ALA A 238 -6.76 19.49 -2.12
N ARG A 239 -7.15 19.51 -3.40
CA ARG A 239 -7.99 20.56 -3.95
C ARG A 239 -9.38 20.57 -3.33
N HIS A 240 -10.00 19.41 -3.18
CA HIS A 240 -11.37 19.28 -2.67
C HIS A 240 -11.48 19.69 -1.21
N PHE A 241 -10.58 19.22 -0.35
CA PHE A 241 -10.69 19.42 1.10
C PHE A 241 -9.95 20.67 1.62
N PHE A 242 -8.91 21.12 0.92
CA PHE A 242 -8.05 22.21 1.41
C PHE A 242 -7.89 23.36 0.42
N GLY A 243 -8.45 23.27 -0.80
CA GLY A 243 -8.36 24.33 -1.80
C GLY A 243 -6.95 24.57 -2.36
N GLN A 244 -6.04 23.60 -2.22
CA GLN A 244 -4.63 23.74 -2.61
C GLN A 244 -4.10 22.48 -3.32
N SER A 245 -2.98 22.62 -4.03
CA SER A 245 -2.30 21.48 -4.66
C SER A 245 -1.68 20.55 -3.62
N ALA A 246 -1.56 19.26 -3.95
CA ALA A 246 -0.88 18.24 -3.15
C ALA A 246 0.57 18.61 -2.82
N ALA A 247 1.21 19.43 -3.67
CA ALA A 247 2.57 19.95 -3.43
C ALA A 247 2.67 20.86 -2.19
N LYS A 248 1.56 21.43 -1.73
CA LYS A 248 1.52 22.41 -0.63
C LYS A 248 0.93 21.86 0.67
N LEU A 249 0.64 20.56 0.73
CA LEU A 249 0.04 19.94 1.92
C LEU A 249 0.95 20.12 3.13
N THR A 250 0.38 20.63 4.22
CA THR A 250 1.06 20.66 5.52
C THR A 250 1.09 19.27 6.14
N ALA A 251 1.94 19.06 7.15
CA ALA A 251 1.98 17.81 7.90
C ALA A 251 0.60 17.43 8.50
N GLU A 252 -0.16 18.42 8.99
CA GLU A 252 -1.48 18.19 9.57
C GLU A 252 -2.54 17.78 8.52
N GLN A 253 -2.49 18.41 7.34
CA GLN A 253 -3.36 18.05 6.21
C GLN A 253 -3.01 16.65 5.69
N ALA A 254 -1.71 16.34 5.58
CA ALA A 254 -1.20 15.03 5.20
C ALA A 254 -1.65 13.91 6.17
N VAL A 255 -1.52 14.15 7.48
CA VAL A 255 -2.01 13.23 8.52
C VAL A 255 -3.51 13.02 8.42
N SER A 256 -4.27 14.08 8.16
CA SER A 256 -5.73 14.00 8.00
C SER A 256 -6.13 13.19 6.77
N LEU A 257 -5.47 13.40 5.64
CA LEU A 257 -5.65 12.59 4.43
C LEU A 257 -5.28 11.13 4.67
N ALA A 258 -4.16 10.88 5.35
CA ALA A 258 -3.72 9.52 5.65
C ALA A 258 -4.68 8.76 6.58
N ALA A 259 -5.24 9.44 7.58
CA ALA A 259 -6.29 8.88 8.42
C ALA A 259 -7.54 8.50 7.59
N ALA A 260 -7.94 9.36 6.64
CA ALA A 260 -9.09 9.09 5.78
C ALA A 260 -8.90 7.85 4.88
N MET A 261 -7.68 7.56 4.42
CA MET A 261 -7.39 6.36 3.60
C MET A 261 -7.75 5.04 4.29
N ARG A 262 -7.67 4.97 5.63
CA ARG A 262 -8.02 3.78 6.43
C ARG A 262 -9.51 3.44 6.37
N GLY A 263 -10.34 4.43 6.06
CA GLY A 263 -11.79 4.31 6.04
C GLY A 263 -12.42 5.70 6.03
N PRO A 264 -12.71 6.29 4.86
CA PRO A 264 -13.13 7.69 4.76
C PRO A 264 -14.50 7.94 5.40
N GLU A 265 -15.34 6.91 5.50
CA GLU A 265 -16.63 6.96 6.20
C GLU A 265 -16.48 7.07 7.73
N VAL A 266 -15.36 6.61 8.28
CA VAL A 266 -15.09 6.58 9.73
C VAL A 266 -14.09 7.67 10.15
N HIS A 267 -13.19 8.05 9.25
CA HIS A 267 -12.08 8.96 9.51
C HIS A 267 -12.08 10.13 8.52
N GLY A 268 -13.25 10.64 8.18
CA GLY A 268 -13.40 11.78 7.26
C GLY A 268 -12.57 12.98 7.71
N ILE A 269 -12.17 13.84 6.76
CA ILE A 269 -11.24 14.94 7.06
C ILE A 269 -11.83 15.92 8.09
N GLY A 270 -13.13 16.18 8.04
CA GLY A 270 -13.84 17.00 9.03
C GLY A 270 -14.18 16.29 10.36
N ASP A 271 -13.91 14.98 10.50
CA ASP A 271 -14.28 14.25 11.71
C ASP A 271 -13.36 14.59 12.89
N SER A 272 -13.98 15.05 13.98
CA SER A 272 -13.33 15.39 15.24
C SER A 272 -13.52 14.33 16.32
N SER A 273 -14.04 13.15 15.99
CA SER A 273 -14.26 12.07 16.96
C SER A 273 -12.96 11.67 17.67
N PRO A 274 -13.02 11.25 18.95
CA PRO A 274 -11.83 10.80 19.69
C PRO A 274 -11.04 9.71 18.95
N LYS A 275 -11.75 8.81 18.27
CA LYS A 275 -11.17 7.73 17.48
C LYS A 275 -10.34 8.26 16.30
N THR A 276 -10.84 9.27 15.59
CA THR A 276 -10.10 9.88 14.48
C THR A 276 -8.91 10.68 14.98
N GLN A 277 -9.05 11.38 16.11
CA GLN A 277 -7.92 12.08 16.74
C GLN A 277 -6.82 11.12 17.21
N GLU A 278 -7.17 9.98 17.80
CA GLU A 278 -6.23 8.93 18.18
C GLU A 278 -5.44 8.40 16.97
N VAL A 279 -6.14 8.15 15.85
CA VAL A 279 -5.49 7.75 14.59
C VAL A 279 -4.55 8.82 14.08
N ARG A 280 -4.94 10.10 14.08
CA ARG A 280 -4.07 11.20 13.63
C ARG A 280 -2.83 11.35 14.51
N LEU A 281 -2.99 11.26 15.82
CA LEU A 281 -1.87 11.28 16.78
C LEU A 281 -0.91 10.12 16.54
N TYR A 282 -1.44 8.92 16.32
CA TYR A 282 -0.66 7.74 15.98
C TYR A 282 0.17 7.95 14.70
N ILE A 283 -0.44 8.48 13.64
CA ILE A 283 0.27 8.77 12.38
C ILE A 283 1.38 9.79 12.62
N ARG A 284 1.09 10.89 13.33
CA ARG A 284 2.08 11.94 13.65
C ARG A 284 3.28 11.38 14.42
N GLN A 285 3.04 10.54 15.43
CA GLN A 285 4.10 9.89 16.19
C GLN A 285 4.93 8.94 15.32
N ARG A 286 4.30 8.18 14.44
CA ARG A 286 5.02 7.29 13.51
C ARG A 286 5.84 8.07 12.49
N MET A 287 5.34 9.19 11.98
CA MET A 287 6.12 10.07 11.10
C MET A 287 7.37 10.59 11.82
N ALA A 288 7.26 10.98 13.10
CA ALA A 288 8.42 11.39 13.88
C ALA A 288 9.41 10.23 14.14
N TRP A 289 8.91 9.00 14.29
CA TRP A 289 9.76 7.84 14.59
C TRP A 289 10.49 7.27 13.37
N CYS A 290 9.84 7.16 12.20
CA CYS A 290 10.43 6.54 11.01
C CYS A 290 10.63 7.47 9.82
N GLY A 291 10.27 8.76 9.92
CA GLY A 291 10.25 9.70 8.82
C GLY A 291 11.61 9.87 8.12
N ASP A 292 12.68 10.09 8.89
CA ASP A 292 14.02 10.31 8.33
C ASP A 292 14.50 9.10 7.50
N ASN A 293 14.29 7.89 8.02
CA ASN A 293 14.64 6.65 7.33
C ASN A 293 13.83 6.46 6.04
N LEU A 294 12.53 6.77 6.08
CA LEU A 294 11.65 6.67 4.92
C LEU A 294 12.02 7.68 3.82
N LEU A 295 12.35 8.92 4.19
CA LEU A 295 12.80 9.93 3.23
C LEU A 295 14.15 9.57 2.61
N ALA A 296 15.08 9.03 3.40
CA ALA A 296 16.36 8.56 2.90
C ALA A 296 16.18 7.46 1.84
N GLU A 297 15.37 6.44 2.14
CA GLU A 297 15.06 5.36 1.19
C GLU A 297 14.32 5.86 -0.06
N LEU A 298 13.42 6.83 0.09
CA LEU A 298 12.72 7.45 -1.03
C LEU A 298 13.68 8.18 -1.99
N ARG A 299 14.71 8.85 -1.44
CA ARG A 299 15.75 9.52 -2.22
C ARG A 299 16.66 8.51 -2.93
N GLU A 300 17.12 7.48 -2.23
CA GLU A 300 17.99 6.43 -2.80
C GLU A 300 17.30 5.64 -3.93
N THR A 301 15.99 5.44 -3.84
CA THR A 301 15.23 4.77 -4.90
C THR A 301 14.98 5.65 -6.11
N GLY A 302 15.22 6.96 -6.05
CA GLY A 302 15.08 7.90 -7.17
C GLY A 302 16.31 8.03 -8.06
N THR A 303 17.47 7.56 -7.58
CA THR A 303 18.75 7.66 -8.29
C THR A 303 19.12 6.40 -9.09
N ASN A 304 18.24 5.38 -9.15
CA ASN A 304 18.44 4.12 -9.87
C ASN A 304 17.33 3.89 -10.89
#